data_AF-A0A5M9MLE4-F1
#
_entry.id   AF-A0A5M9MLE4-F1
#
_cell.length_a   1.000
_cell.length_b   1.000
_cell.length_c   1.000
_cell.angle_alpha   90.00
_cell.angle_beta   90.00
_cell.angle_gamma   90.00
#
_symmetry.space_group_name_H-M   'P 1'
#
loop_
_entity.id
_entity.type
_entity.pdbx_description
1 polymer ?
#
loop_
_entity_poly.entity_id
_entity_poly.type
_entity_poly.pdbx_seq_one_letter_code
_entity_poly.pdbx_strand_id
1 'polypeptide(L)'
;MDVALFLPEIQLAVSSNLSNVLSFMIASAWLPFSPMTALQVLVQNVMYDISQVTIPWDNMDPECLQQPRKWNTPDLVRFTMILGPPSCTIDMCTFALGWFYYYIRSTQDTEAIYRFRAHWFVQGLLTQILNVHVFRTSKFPIVQSRASAAFVISTILAAIVGFVIPFVPALQGALHFARPAGSFVGFLAAELLIYCIQQQIVKMLYIWLFKVWL
;
A
#
# COMPACT_ATOMS: atom_id res chain seq x y z
N MET A 1 -21.53 -17.33 8.64
CA MET A 1 -20.41 -16.39 8.44
C MET A 1 -19.62 -16.96 7.27
N ASP A 2 -19.88 -16.46 6.07
CA ASP A 2 -19.48 -17.16 4.85
C ASP A 2 -18.00 -16.93 4.53
N VAL A 3 -17.25 -18.02 4.40
CA VAL A 3 -15.83 -18.06 3.99
C VAL A 3 -15.62 -17.32 2.66
N ALA A 4 -16.67 -17.16 1.85
CA ALA A 4 -16.67 -16.44 0.60
C ALA A 4 -16.36 -14.93 0.73
N LEU A 5 -16.64 -14.31 1.89
CA LEU A 5 -16.37 -12.88 2.11
C LEU A 5 -14.87 -12.58 2.20
N PHE A 6 -14.06 -13.51 2.71
CA PHE A 6 -12.64 -13.31 2.99
C PHE A 6 -11.72 -13.57 1.78
N LEU A 7 -12.21 -14.25 0.75
CA LEU A 7 -11.39 -14.64 -0.40
C LEU A 7 -10.76 -13.44 -1.13
N PRO A 8 -11.49 -12.37 -1.48
CA PRO A 8 -10.91 -11.18 -2.11
C PRO A 8 -9.86 -10.49 -1.21
N GLU A 9 -10.06 -10.50 0.10
CA GLU A 9 -9.14 -9.90 1.06
C GLU A 9 -7.82 -10.64 1.11
N ILE A 10 -7.87 -11.97 1.16
CA ILE A 10 -6.66 -12.82 1.13
C ILE A 10 -5.89 -12.57 -0.18
N GLN A 11 -6.59 -12.45 -1.31
CA GLN A 11 -5.94 -12.17 -2.59
C GLN A 11 -5.27 -10.79 -2.61
N LEU A 12 -5.92 -9.76 -2.06
CA LEU A 12 -5.35 -8.42 -1.93
C LEU A 12 -4.15 -8.39 -0.99
N ALA A 13 -4.24 -9.06 0.17
CA ALA A 13 -3.15 -9.16 1.13
C ALA A 13 -1.94 -9.91 0.52
N VAL A 14 -2.17 -11.03 -0.17
CA VAL A 14 -1.10 -11.78 -0.85
C VAL A 14 -0.45 -10.95 -1.95
N SER A 15 -1.25 -10.27 -2.78
CA SER A 15 -0.73 -9.40 -3.84
C SER A 15 0.09 -8.24 -3.28
N SER A 16 -0.40 -7.60 -2.22
CA SER A 16 0.30 -6.49 -1.55
C SER A 16 1.63 -6.94 -0.96
N ASN A 17 1.65 -8.05 -0.23
CA ASN A 17 2.87 -8.60 0.35
C ASN A 17 3.88 -9.00 -0.73
N LEU A 18 3.43 -9.60 -1.84
CA LEU A 18 4.31 -9.93 -2.96
C LEU A 18 4.91 -8.68 -3.61
N SER A 19 4.12 -7.63 -3.81
CA SER A 19 4.66 -6.36 -4.33
C SER A 19 5.69 -5.75 -3.38
N ASN A 20 5.45 -5.80 -2.06
CA ASN A 20 6.39 -5.32 -1.07
C ASN A 20 7.72 -6.10 -1.13
N VAL A 21 7.67 -7.44 -1.22
CA VAL A 21 8.87 -8.28 -1.39
C VAL A 21 9.64 -7.91 -2.66
N LEU A 22 8.95 -7.68 -3.78
CA LEU A 22 9.60 -7.23 -5.02
C LEU A 22 10.28 -5.86 -4.85
N SER A 23 9.62 -4.90 -4.20
CA SER A 23 10.21 -3.59 -3.88
C SER A 23 11.45 -3.73 -2.99
N PHE A 24 11.43 -4.62 -1.99
CA PHE A 24 12.61 -4.94 -1.17
C PHE A 24 13.76 -5.53 -1.99
N MET A 25 13.47 -6.40 -2.96
CA MET A 25 14.49 -6.98 -3.83
C MET A 25 15.16 -5.90 -4.70
N ILE A 26 14.37 -5.02 -5.30
CA ILE A 26 14.86 -3.91 -6.12
C ILE A 26 15.67 -2.94 -5.25
N ALA A 27 15.14 -2.56 -4.09
CA ALA A 27 15.80 -1.68 -3.16
C ALA A 27 17.14 -2.25 -2.67
N SER A 28 17.21 -3.55 -2.37
CA SER A 28 18.45 -4.17 -1.90
C SER A 28 19.51 -4.29 -3.00
N ALA A 29 19.09 -4.37 -4.25
CA ALA A 29 20.01 -4.35 -5.40
C ALA A 29 20.51 -2.93 -5.72
N TRP A 30 19.71 -1.89 -5.46
CA TRP A 30 20.04 -0.51 -5.80
C TRP A 30 20.68 0.26 -4.64
N LEU A 31 20.13 0.18 -3.43
CA LEU A 31 20.53 0.98 -2.28
C LEU A 31 21.62 0.28 -1.47
N PRO A 32 22.62 1.02 -0.97
CA PRO A 32 23.71 0.46 -0.17
C PRO A 32 23.31 0.16 1.29
N PHE A 33 22.05 0.40 1.66
CA PHE A 33 21.51 0.22 3.00
C PHE A 33 20.16 -0.50 2.94
N SER A 34 19.76 -1.09 4.07
CA SER A 34 18.44 -1.70 4.18
C SER A 34 17.35 -0.61 4.16
N PRO A 35 16.42 -0.65 3.17
CA PRO A 35 15.46 0.41 2.90
C PRO A 35 14.42 0.56 4.01
N MET A 36 14.11 -0.52 4.72
CA MET A 36 13.23 -0.56 5.89
C MET A 36 13.62 -1.75 6.76
N THR A 37 13.53 -1.58 8.08
CA THR A 37 13.83 -2.63 9.06
C THR A 37 12.66 -3.60 9.22
N ALA A 38 12.93 -4.82 9.68
CA ALA A 38 11.88 -5.82 9.93
C ALA A 38 10.81 -5.33 10.92
N LEU A 39 11.21 -4.55 11.94
CA LEU A 39 10.28 -3.95 12.89
C LEU A 39 9.34 -2.93 12.22
N GLN A 40 9.87 -2.09 11.35
CA GLN A 40 9.08 -1.11 10.60
C GLN A 40 8.07 -1.81 9.67
N VAL A 41 8.48 -2.89 8.98
CA VAL A 41 7.58 -3.71 8.15
C VAL A 41 6.48 -4.34 8.99
N LEU A 42 6.84 -4.91 10.16
CA LEU A 42 5.87 -5.51 11.06
C LEU A 42 4.83 -4.50 11.53
N VAL A 43 5.27 -3.32 11.97
CA VAL A 43 4.36 -2.24 12.40
C VAL A 43 3.46 -1.82 11.25
N GLN A 44 4.00 -1.67 10.04
CA GLN A 44 3.23 -1.31 8.86
C GLN A 44 2.13 -2.34 8.56
N ASN A 45 2.48 -3.63 8.54
CA ASN A 45 1.54 -4.71 8.28
C ASN A 45 0.47 -4.80 9.37
N VAL A 46 0.85 -4.71 10.64
CA VAL A 46 -0.12 -4.72 11.77
C VAL A 46 -1.09 -3.55 11.67
N MET A 47 -0.60 -2.35 11.37
CA MET A 47 -1.46 -1.17 11.19
C MET A 47 -2.42 -1.34 10.01
N TYR A 48 -1.92 -1.87 8.91
CA TYR A 48 -2.73 -2.19 7.74
C TYR A 48 -3.81 -3.22 8.09
N ASP A 49 -3.45 -4.35 8.68
CA ASP A 49 -4.38 -5.42 9.04
C ASP A 49 -5.46 -4.95 10.02
N ILE A 50 -5.08 -4.15 11.03
CA ILE A 50 -6.04 -3.52 11.96
C ILE A 50 -7.02 -2.61 11.21
N SER A 51 -6.55 -1.85 10.22
CA SER A 51 -7.43 -0.99 9.42
C SER A 51 -8.49 -1.80 8.65
N GLN A 52 -8.15 -3.05 8.29
CA GLN A 52 -9.01 -3.97 7.55
C GLN A 52 -9.97 -4.78 8.44
N VAL A 53 -9.84 -4.75 9.77
CA VAL A 53 -10.76 -5.46 10.69
C VAL A 53 -12.21 -5.05 10.46
N THR A 54 -12.45 -3.84 9.95
CA THR A 54 -13.80 -3.32 9.68
C THR A 54 -14.43 -3.79 8.36
N ILE A 55 -13.71 -4.52 7.50
CA ILE A 55 -14.26 -4.98 6.20
C ILE A 55 -15.48 -5.91 6.34
N PRO A 56 -15.61 -6.80 7.36
CA PRO A 56 -16.82 -7.60 7.51
C PRO A 56 -18.10 -6.78 7.73
N TRP A 57 -17.98 -5.53 8.19
CA TRP A 57 -19.08 -4.58 8.33
C TRP A 57 -19.21 -3.65 7.12
N ASP A 58 -18.54 -3.97 6.02
CA ASP A 58 -18.59 -3.21 4.79
C ASP A 58 -19.76 -3.65 3.91
N ASN A 59 -20.38 -2.69 3.23
CA ASN A 59 -21.43 -2.98 2.26
C ASN A 59 -20.76 -3.45 0.96
N MET A 60 -20.44 -4.75 0.89
CA MET A 60 -20.00 -5.35 -0.36
C MET A 60 -21.14 -5.41 -1.38
N ASP A 61 -20.82 -5.19 -2.66
CA ASP A 61 -21.82 -5.19 -3.74
C ASP A 61 -22.57 -6.54 -3.75
N PRO A 62 -23.91 -6.56 -3.90
CA PRO A 62 -24.70 -7.80 -3.87
C PRO A 62 -24.26 -8.82 -4.93
N GLU A 63 -23.67 -8.34 -6.02
CA GLU A 63 -23.07 -9.14 -7.10
C GLU A 63 -21.92 -10.03 -6.60
N CYS A 64 -21.18 -9.62 -5.56
CA CYS A 64 -20.13 -10.44 -4.91
C CYS A 64 -20.70 -11.51 -3.95
N LEU A 65 -21.94 -11.35 -3.47
CA LEU A 65 -22.58 -12.25 -2.51
C LEU A 65 -23.40 -13.37 -3.19
N GLN A 66 -23.72 -13.24 -4.47
CA GLN A 66 -24.64 -14.17 -5.17
C GLN A 66 -23.98 -15.48 -5.61
N GLN A 67 -22.65 -15.56 -5.72
CA GLN A 67 -21.95 -16.81 -6.06
C GLN A 67 -20.72 -17.02 -5.18
N PRO A 68 -20.60 -18.18 -4.50
CA PRO A 68 -19.37 -18.52 -3.80
C PRO A 68 -18.25 -18.66 -4.83
N ARG A 69 -17.34 -17.68 -4.88
CA ARG A 69 -16.20 -17.71 -5.78
C ARG A 69 -15.26 -18.82 -5.39
N LYS A 70 -14.94 -19.71 -6.32
CA LYS A 70 -13.98 -20.80 -6.09
C LYS A 70 -12.56 -20.23 -6.17
N TRP A 71 -11.71 -20.62 -5.23
CA TRP A 71 -10.28 -20.32 -5.28
C TRP A 71 -9.67 -20.85 -6.58
N ASN A 72 -9.27 -19.94 -7.48
CA ASN A 72 -8.56 -20.29 -8.70
C ASN A 72 -7.15 -19.69 -8.62
N THR A 73 -6.18 -20.51 -8.23
CA THR A 73 -4.76 -20.13 -8.08
C THR A 73 -4.18 -19.41 -9.32
N PRO A 74 -4.50 -19.80 -10.57
CA PRO A 74 -4.08 -19.08 -11.77
C PRO A 74 -4.59 -17.64 -11.86
N ASP A 75 -5.82 -17.38 -11.42
CA ASP A 75 -6.41 -16.04 -11.46
C ASP A 75 -5.81 -15.15 -10.38
N LEU A 76 -5.49 -15.71 -9.21
CA LEU A 76 -4.71 -15.02 -8.18
C LEU A 76 -3.31 -14.64 -8.66
N VAL A 77 -2.62 -15.55 -9.35
CA VAL A 77 -1.29 -15.28 -9.90
C VAL A 77 -1.35 -14.22 -11.00
N ARG A 78 -2.33 -14.28 -11.90
CA ARG A 78 -2.55 -13.24 -12.93
C ARG A 78 -2.87 -11.88 -12.31
N PHE A 79 -3.75 -11.85 -11.32
CA PHE A 79 -4.11 -10.64 -10.59
C PHE A 79 -2.87 -10.02 -9.92
N THR A 80 -2.08 -10.84 -9.24
CA THR A 80 -0.85 -10.38 -8.58
C THR A 80 0.21 -9.93 -9.58
N MET A 81 0.39 -10.63 -10.70
CA MET A 81 1.33 -10.23 -11.75
C MET A 81 0.94 -8.92 -12.44
N ILE A 82 -0.34 -8.60 -12.52
CA ILE A 82 -0.81 -7.37 -13.16
C ILE A 82 -0.83 -6.19 -12.16
N LEU A 83 -1.16 -6.44 -10.89
CA LEU A 83 -1.23 -5.40 -9.86
C LEU A 83 0.07 -5.16 -9.09
N GLY A 84 0.97 -6.14 -9.08
CA GLY A 84 2.27 -6.05 -8.43
C GLY A 84 3.20 -4.99 -9.04
N PRO A 85 3.48 -5.02 -10.36
CA PRO A 85 4.42 -4.10 -10.99
C PRO A 85 4.04 -2.61 -10.86
N PRO A 86 2.76 -2.22 -11.01
CA PRO A 86 2.34 -0.85 -10.74
C PRO A 86 2.69 -0.42 -9.32
N SER A 87 2.42 -1.26 -8.31
CA SER A 87 2.69 -0.90 -6.91
C SER A 87 4.18 -0.70 -6.65
N CYS A 88 5.04 -1.53 -7.24
CA CYS A 88 6.50 -1.38 -7.15
C CYS A 88 7.00 -0.08 -7.81
N THR A 89 6.29 0.44 -8.83
CA THR A 89 6.73 1.63 -9.58
C THR A 89 6.80 2.87 -8.69
N ILE A 90 5.82 3.05 -7.79
CA ILE A 90 5.83 4.17 -6.85
C ILE A 90 6.91 4.01 -5.79
N ASP A 91 7.14 2.79 -5.31
CA ASP A 91 8.25 2.52 -4.38
C ASP A 91 9.60 2.86 -5.04
N MET A 92 9.78 2.51 -6.32
CA MET A 92 10.96 2.92 -7.10
C MET A 92 11.07 4.44 -7.25
N CYS A 93 9.96 5.18 -7.37
CA CYS A 93 9.97 6.63 -7.35
C CYS A 93 10.47 7.16 -5.99
N THR A 94 10.03 6.58 -4.87
CA THR A 94 10.53 6.92 -3.54
C THR A 94 12.03 6.64 -3.41
N PHE A 95 12.51 5.53 -3.97
CA PHE A 95 13.93 5.18 -3.99
C PHE A 95 14.74 6.16 -4.83
N ALA A 96 14.22 6.53 -6.00
CA ALA A 96 14.81 7.51 -6.88
C ALA A 96 14.88 8.90 -6.21
N LEU A 97 13.83 9.32 -5.49
CA LEU A 97 13.83 10.56 -4.73
C LEU A 97 14.92 10.55 -3.64
N GLY A 98 15.04 9.46 -2.88
CA GLY A 98 16.13 9.27 -1.92
C GLY A 98 17.51 9.39 -2.57
N TRP A 99 17.71 8.74 -3.71
CA TRP A 99 19.00 8.67 -4.38
C TRP A 99 19.42 9.95 -5.13
N PHE A 100 18.49 10.57 -5.85
CA PHE A 100 18.77 11.70 -6.74
C PHE A 100 18.47 13.06 -6.11
N TYR A 101 17.41 13.20 -5.32
CA TYR A 101 17.04 14.48 -4.71
C TYR A 101 17.66 14.66 -3.33
N TYR A 102 17.59 13.63 -2.47
CA TYR A 102 18.17 13.69 -1.12
C TYR A 102 19.63 13.20 -1.06
N TYR A 103 20.19 12.73 -2.17
CA TYR A 103 21.58 12.28 -2.30
C TYR A 103 22.02 11.23 -1.25
N ILE A 104 21.10 10.36 -0.83
CA ILE A 104 21.34 9.33 0.19
C ILE A 104 22.08 8.15 -0.44
N ARG A 105 23.40 8.28 -0.55
CA ARG A 105 24.27 7.31 -1.26
C ARG A 105 25.29 6.62 -0.38
N SER A 106 25.38 7.01 0.88
CA SER A 106 26.36 6.47 1.84
C SER A 106 25.64 5.86 3.04
N THR A 107 26.27 4.85 3.63
CA THR A 107 25.83 4.24 4.89
C THR A 107 26.21 5.05 6.13
N GLN A 108 27.04 6.09 5.97
CA GLN A 108 27.55 6.89 7.08
C GLN A 108 26.52 7.89 7.63
N ASP A 109 25.63 8.40 6.77
CA ASP A 109 24.58 9.34 7.17
C ASP A 109 23.35 8.58 7.68
N THR A 110 23.41 8.23 8.97
CA THR A 110 22.34 7.50 9.65
C THR A 110 21.04 8.30 9.67
N GLU A 111 21.12 9.62 9.80
CA GLU A 111 19.93 10.47 9.85
C GLU A 111 19.21 10.49 8.50
N ALA A 112 19.95 10.62 7.39
CA ALA A 112 19.37 10.55 6.05
C ALA A 112 18.69 9.19 5.78
N ILE A 113 19.32 8.09 6.19
CA ILE A 113 18.73 6.74 6.07
C ILE A 113 17.43 6.64 6.89
N TYR A 114 17.40 7.22 8.09
CA TYR A 114 16.21 7.20 8.93
C TYR A 114 15.08 8.07 8.36
N ARG A 115 15.40 9.18 7.69
CA ARG A 115 14.43 9.99 6.94
C ARG A 115 13.87 9.23 5.73
N PHE A 116 14.72 8.52 5.01
CA PHE A 116 14.30 7.67 3.89
C PHE A 116 13.34 6.56 4.35
N ARG A 117 13.70 5.86 5.43
CA ARG A 117 12.86 4.82 6.05
C ARG A 117 11.50 5.37 6.48
N ALA A 118 11.49 6.55 7.10
CA ALA A 118 10.25 7.24 7.46
C ALA A 118 9.40 7.57 6.24
N HIS A 119 10.02 8.04 5.15
CA HIS A 119 9.31 8.36 3.92
C HIS A 119 8.64 7.12 3.34
N TRP A 120 9.44 6.08 3.11
CA TRP A 120 8.96 4.85 2.49
C TRP A 120 7.92 4.12 3.38
N PHE A 121 8.06 4.21 4.72
CA PHE A 121 7.05 3.71 5.65
C PHE A 121 5.67 4.34 5.46
N VAL A 122 5.62 5.67 5.45
CA VAL A 122 4.35 6.40 5.31
C VAL A 122 3.79 6.18 3.92
N GLN A 123 4.62 6.32 2.87
CA GLN A 123 4.19 6.10 1.50
C GLN A 123 3.62 4.69 1.32
N GLY A 124 4.34 3.65 1.74
CA GLY A 124 3.90 2.26 1.61
C GLY A 124 2.61 1.96 2.38
N LEU A 125 2.44 2.53 3.57
CA LEU A 125 1.22 2.29 4.36
C LEU A 125 0.00 2.93 3.69
N LEU A 126 0.17 4.16 3.21
CA LEU A 126 -0.91 4.90 2.57
C LEU A 126 -1.28 4.30 1.21
N THR A 127 -0.31 3.83 0.41
CA THR A 127 -0.61 3.13 -0.84
C THR A 127 -1.34 1.81 -0.59
N GLN A 128 -0.96 1.03 0.42
CA GLN A 128 -1.69 -0.18 0.80
C GLN A 128 -3.14 0.11 1.20
N ILE A 129 -3.38 1.13 2.02
CA ILE A 129 -4.74 1.56 2.40
C ILE A 129 -5.54 1.97 1.16
N LEU A 130 -4.95 2.80 0.28
CA LEU A 130 -5.59 3.23 -0.97
C LEU A 130 -5.90 2.05 -1.89
N ASN A 131 -5.01 1.06 -1.96
CA ASN A 131 -5.17 -0.12 -2.79
C ASN A 131 -6.46 -0.86 -2.46
N VAL A 132 -6.75 -1.05 -1.16
CA VAL A 132 -7.99 -1.70 -0.73
C VAL A 132 -9.22 -0.89 -1.15
N HIS A 133 -9.18 0.44 -1.05
CA HIS A 133 -10.27 1.29 -1.52
C HIS A 133 -10.46 1.25 -3.05
N VAL A 134 -9.41 1.04 -3.83
CA VAL A 134 -9.51 0.94 -5.30
C VAL A 134 -10.04 -0.42 -5.75
N PHE A 135 -9.60 -1.50 -5.09
CA PHE A 135 -9.88 -2.88 -5.52
C PHE A 135 -11.07 -3.55 -4.81
N ARG A 136 -11.62 -2.96 -3.74
CA ARG A 136 -12.82 -3.46 -3.04
C ARG A 136 -14.08 -3.61 -3.90
N THR A 137 -14.19 -2.87 -5.01
CA THR A 137 -15.37 -2.91 -5.90
C THR A 137 -14.95 -3.01 -7.36
N SER A 138 -15.76 -3.69 -8.18
CA SER A 138 -15.65 -3.70 -9.65
C SER A 138 -15.93 -2.36 -10.29
N LYS A 139 -16.64 -1.50 -9.56
CA LYS A 139 -17.17 -0.23 -10.01
C LYS A 139 -16.23 0.92 -9.65
N PHE A 140 -16.54 2.14 -10.11
CA PHE A 140 -15.75 3.32 -9.75
C PHE A 140 -15.95 3.65 -8.25
N PRO A 141 -14.91 3.59 -7.40
CA PRO A 141 -15.04 3.50 -5.94
C PRO A 141 -15.63 4.74 -5.25
N ILE A 142 -15.66 5.90 -5.90
CA ILE A 142 -16.22 7.15 -5.33
C ILE A 142 -17.62 7.45 -5.88
N VAL A 143 -17.95 6.91 -7.06
CA VAL A 143 -19.16 7.29 -7.81
C VAL A 143 -20.24 6.20 -7.75
N GLN A 144 -19.85 4.93 -7.63
CA GLN A 144 -20.75 3.80 -7.88
C GLN A 144 -20.89 2.81 -6.72
N SER A 145 -19.95 2.75 -5.78
CA SER A 145 -20.07 1.90 -4.57
C SER A 145 -19.34 2.59 -3.43
N ARG A 146 -20.08 3.02 -2.39
CA ARG A 146 -19.50 3.77 -1.26
C ARG A 146 -19.20 2.81 -0.12
N ALA A 147 -17.97 2.92 0.39
CA ALA A 147 -17.53 2.26 1.60
C ALA A 147 -18.44 2.49 2.80
N SER A 148 -18.59 1.48 3.66
CA SER A 148 -19.25 1.70 4.95
C SER A 148 -18.51 2.76 5.75
N ALA A 149 -19.24 3.56 6.51
CA ALA A 149 -18.64 4.62 7.32
C ALA A 149 -17.60 4.05 8.30
N ALA A 150 -17.85 2.85 8.85
CA ALA A 150 -16.91 2.15 9.72
C ALA A 150 -15.57 1.87 9.03
N PHE A 151 -15.61 1.38 7.78
CA PHE A 151 -14.42 1.10 6.98
C PHE A 151 -13.63 2.36 6.64
N VAL A 152 -14.32 3.42 6.23
CA VAL A 152 -13.69 4.72 5.93
C VAL A 152 -13.03 5.31 7.17
N ILE A 153 -13.73 5.31 8.31
CA ILE A 153 -13.19 5.86 9.57
C ILE A 153 -11.95 5.08 10.00
N SER A 154 -12.01 3.74 9.97
CA SER A 154 -10.88 2.88 10.34
C SER A 154 -9.64 3.16 9.49
N THR A 155 -9.80 3.20 8.16
CA THR A 155 -8.70 3.44 7.23
C THR A 155 -8.15 4.86 7.30
N ILE A 156 -9.01 5.88 7.52
CA ILE A 156 -8.56 7.26 7.76
C ILE A 156 -7.77 7.37 9.06
N LEU A 157 -8.24 6.73 10.15
CA LEU A 157 -7.52 6.73 11.42
C LEU A 157 -6.15 6.06 11.27
N ALA A 158 -6.08 4.91 10.61
CA ALA A 158 -4.81 4.23 10.33
C ALA A 158 -3.86 5.09 9.49
N ALA A 159 -4.38 5.79 8.46
CA ALA A 159 -3.62 6.71 7.63
C ALA A 159 -3.07 7.91 8.43
N ILE A 160 -3.88 8.52 9.29
CA ILE A 160 -3.47 9.63 10.17
C ILE A 160 -2.39 9.15 11.14
N VAL A 161 -2.62 8.04 11.83
CA VAL A 161 -1.64 7.48 12.78
C VAL A 161 -0.34 7.16 12.04
N GLY A 162 -0.43 6.51 10.89
CA GLY A 162 0.71 6.17 10.03
C GLY A 162 1.54 7.38 9.63
N PHE A 163 0.87 8.44 9.19
CA PHE A 163 1.51 9.70 8.81
C PHE A 163 2.16 10.41 9.99
N VAL A 164 1.54 10.36 11.19
CA VAL A 164 2.03 11.06 12.38
C VAL A 164 3.22 10.33 13.04
N ILE A 165 3.31 9.01 12.94
CA ILE A 165 4.34 8.19 13.60
C ILE A 165 5.77 8.77 13.43
N PRO A 166 6.26 9.11 12.23
CA PRO A 166 7.61 9.63 12.05
C PRO A 166 7.86 11.01 12.68
N PHE A 167 6.82 11.72 13.09
CA PHE A 167 6.92 13.02 13.74
C PHE A 167 6.93 12.94 15.28
N VAL A 168 6.64 11.76 15.85
CA VAL A 168 6.59 11.56 17.30
C VAL A 168 7.99 11.20 17.84
N PRO A 169 8.63 12.04 18.68
CA PRO A 169 10.01 11.82 19.13
C PRO A 169 10.24 10.49 19.86
N ALA A 170 9.26 10.05 20.67
CA ALA A 170 9.36 8.78 21.40
C ALA A 170 9.40 7.55 20.45
N LEU A 171 8.74 7.64 19.30
CA LEU A 171 8.69 6.56 18.31
C LEU A 171 9.86 6.62 17.33
N GLN A 172 10.46 7.80 17.11
CA GLN A 172 11.64 7.97 16.26
C GLN A 172 12.81 7.09 16.71
N GLY A 173 13.09 7.07 18.03
CA GLY A 173 14.14 6.22 18.59
C GLY A 173 13.83 4.73 18.45
N ALA A 174 12.60 4.32 18.77
CA ALA A 174 12.19 2.91 18.75
C ALA A 174 12.14 2.33 17.33
N LEU A 175 11.71 3.13 16.35
CA LEU A 175 11.54 2.69 14.97
C LEU A 175 12.70 3.10 14.07
N HIS A 176 13.76 3.74 14.58
CA HIS A 176 14.85 4.28 13.76
C HIS A 176 14.33 5.18 12.62
N PHE A 177 13.44 6.11 12.99
CA PHE A 177 12.98 7.18 12.12
C PHE A 177 13.65 8.49 12.49
N ALA A 178 13.74 9.38 11.50
CA ALA A 178 14.15 10.76 11.70
C ALA A 178 13.04 11.65 11.17
N ARG A 179 12.97 12.88 11.70
CA ARG A 179 11.94 13.83 11.31
C ARG A 179 12.00 14.07 9.80
N PRO A 180 10.90 13.87 9.06
CA PRO A 180 10.89 14.07 7.62
C PRO A 180 11.25 15.52 7.24
N ALA A 181 11.88 15.68 6.07
CA ALA A 181 12.24 17.00 5.54
C ALA A 181 10.99 17.85 5.22
N GLY A 182 11.12 19.17 5.12
CA GLY A 182 9.98 20.05 4.78
C GLY A 182 9.32 19.72 3.44
N SER A 183 10.10 19.23 2.47
CA SER A 183 9.65 18.75 1.15
C SER A 183 8.90 17.42 1.19
N PHE A 184 8.95 16.70 2.32
CA PHE A 184 8.39 15.36 2.47
C PHE A 184 6.92 15.27 2.08
N VAL A 185 6.10 16.15 2.64
CA VAL A 185 4.64 16.11 2.44
C VAL A 185 4.27 16.38 0.97
N GLY A 186 5.02 17.25 0.30
CA GLY A 186 4.80 17.55 -1.12
C GLY A 186 5.10 16.36 -2.02
N PHE A 187 6.23 15.68 -1.81
CA PHE A 187 6.56 14.46 -2.55
C PHE A 187 5.58 13.33 -2.26
N LEU A 188 5.25 13.10 -0.99
CA LEU A 188 4.28 12.09 -0.60
C LEU A 188 2.92 12.33 -1.28
N ALA A 189 2.42 13.57 -1.27
CA ALA A 189 1.17 13.90 -1.94
C ALA A 189 1.23 13.64 -3.46
N ALA A 190 2.36 13.97 -4.10
CA ALA A 190 2.57 13.69 -5.52
C ALA A 190 2.61 12.18 -5.81
N GLU A 191 3.34 11.39 -5.02
CA GLU A 191 3.42 9.94 -5.14
C GLU A 191 2.05 9.28 -4.98
N LEU A 192 1.26 9.68 -3.98
CA LEU A 192 -0.09 9.15 -3.78
C LEU A 192 -1.04 9.52 -4.93
N LEU A 193 -0.94 10.72 -5.47
CA LEU A 193 -1.75 11.14 -6.61
C LEU A 193 -1.40 10.34 -7.87
N ILE A 194 -0.11 10.18 -8.16
CA ILE A 194 0.36 9.36 -9.28
C ILE A 194 -0.07 7.89 -9.07
N TYR A 195 0.06 7.37 -7.84
CA TYR A 195 -0.39 6.03 -7.50
C TYR A 195 -1.88 5.84 -7.78
N CYS A 196 -2.75 6.74 -7.32
CA CYS A 196 -4.20 6.67 -7.55
C CYS A 196 -4.53 6.65 -9.06
N ILE A 197 -3.91 7.53 -9.84
CA ILE A 197 -4.10 7.58 -11.30
C ILE A 197 -3.64 6.26 -11.93
N GLN A 198 -2.45 5.78 -11.55
CA GLN A 198 -1.88 4.56 -12.08
C GLN A 198 -2.76 3.35 -11.76
N GLN A 199 -3.22 3.20 -10.52
CA GLN A 199 -4.11 2.10 -10.13
C GLN A 199 -5.44 2.16 -10.87
N GLN A 200 -5.99 3.35 -11.07
CA GLN A 200 -7.22 3.51 -11.84
C GLN A 200 -7.03 3.11 -13.32
N ILE A 201 -5.90 3.46 -13.93
CA ILE A 201 -5.57 3.04 -15.30
C ILE A 201 -5.41 1.52 -15.38
N VAL A 202 -4.64 0.92 -14.45
CA VAL A 202 -4.42 -0.53 -14.40
C VAL A 202 -5.74 -1.28 -14.24
N LYS A 203 -6.62 -0.80 -13.36
CA LYS A 203 -7.97 -1.33 -13.19
C LYS A 203 -8.77 -1.29 -14.49
N MET A 204 -8.78 -0.15 -15.19
CA MET A 204 -9.49 0.01 -16.46
C MET A 204 -8.92 -0.92 -17.55
N LEU A 205 -7.59 -1.02 -17.66
CA LEU A 205 -6.92 -1.91 -18.60
C LEU A 205 -7.24 -3.38 -18.31
N TYR A 206 -7.25 -3.78 -17.04
CA TYR A 206 -7.59 -5.14 -16.65
C TYR A 206 -9.03 -5.51 -17.05
N ILE A 207 -10.00 -4.65 -16.74
CA ILE A 207 -11.41 -4.85 -17.13
C ILE A 207 -11.54 -4.91 -18.65
N TRP A 208 -10.83 -4.05 -19.36
CA TRP A 208 -10.86 -4.00 -20.83
C TRP A 208 -10.27 -5.26 -21.47
N LEU A 209 -9.12 -5.74 -20.98
CA LEU A 209 -8.42 -6.92 -21.51
C LEU A 209 -9.15 -8.23 -21.22
N PHE A 210 -9.63 -8.40 -19.98
CA PHE A 210 -10.16 -9.69 -19.53
C PHE A 210 -11.68 -9.77 -19.54
N LYS A 211 -12.38 -8.63 -19.69
CA LYS A 211 -13.86 -8.52 -19.63
C LYS A 211 -14.49 -9.16 -18.38
N VAL A 212 -13.67 -9.44 -17.39
CA VAL A 212 -14.00 -10.04 -16.10
C VAL A 212 -13.35 -9.14 -15.07
N TRP A 213 -14.10 -8.78 -14.03
CA TRP A 213 -13.54 -8.13 -12.87
C TRP A 213 -13.59 -9.10 -11.70
N LEU A 214 -12.41 -9.56 -11.27
CA LEU A 214 -12.18 -10.49 -10.16
C LEU A 214 -13.18 -11.65 -10.15
#